data_AF-R6KFG6-F1
#
_entry.id   AF-R6KFG6-F1
#
_cell.length_a   1.000
_cell.length_b   1.000
_cell.length_c   1.000
_cell.angle_alpha   90.00
_cell.angle_beta   90.00
_cell.angle_gamma   90.00
#
_symmetry.space_group_name_H-M   'P 1'
#
loop_
_entity.id
_entity.type
_entity.pdbx_description
1 polymer ?
#
loop_
_entity_poly.entity_id
_entity_poly.type
_entity_poly.pdbx_seq_one_letter_code
_entity_poly.pdbx_strand_id
1 'polypeptide(L)'
;MVVVMKMTINEMIKEKGMSRYSLSKRSGIPWATLSDICSGKTSLTRCNAQTLQKLATAFTMTIEEVLTLTAESEQHQEDGKPQDRSYLESNLSAHLQKAIGDYIQGEKDEVTYMDCLWGELYGSINADLWAGVISEEQANYLRAKYLYEEQE
;
A
#
# COMPACT_ATOMS: atom_id res chain seq x y z
N MET A 1 20.13 8.05 24.03
CA MET A 1 19.38 8.51 22.85
C MET A 1 18.19 7.57 22.71
N VAL A 2 16.98 8.03 22.99
CA VAL A 2 15.78 7.26 22.65
C VAL A 2 15.61 7.40 21.15
N VAL A 3 15.89 6.35 20.40
CA VAL A 3 15.61 6.32 18.97
C VAL A 3 14.09 6.31 18.85
N VAL A 4 13.50 7.45 18.48
CA VAL A 4 12.06 7.51 18.16
C VAL A 4 11.91 6.86 16.79
N MET A 5 11.75 5.53 16.76
CA MET A 5 11.34 4.84 15.55
C MET A 5 9.85 5.12 15.35
N LYS A 6 9.51 5.93 14.34
CA LYS A 6 8.12 6.03 13.85
C LYS A 6 7.77 4.69 13.19
N MET A 7 7.31 3.75 14.01
CA MET A 7 6.91 2.41 13.59
C MET A 7 5.46 2.19 13.97
N THR A 8 4.71 1.58 13.06
CA THR A 8 3.33 1.19 13.33
C THR A 8 3.28 -0.03 14.25
N ILE A 9 2.18 -0.21 14.98
CA ILE A 9 1.98 -1.42 15.78
C ILE A 9 2.08 -2.72 14.94
N ASN A 10 1.68 -2.69 13.67
CA ASN A 10 1.74 -3.85 12.79
C ASN A 10 3.18 -4.18 12.35
N GLU A 11 4.00 -3.16 12.12
CA GLU A 11 5.43 -3.35 11.85
C GLU A 11 6.15 -3.90 13.08
N MET A 12 5.85 -3.41 14.29
CA MET A 12 6.38 -3.98 15.53
C MET A 12 6.01 -5.47 15.71
N ILE A 13 4.78 -5.84 15.37
CA ILE A 13 4.33 -7.24 15.40
C ILE A 13 5.20 -8.10 14.48
N LYS A 14 5.48 -7.61 13.26
CA LYS A 14 6.35 -8.29 12.28
C LYS A 14 7.80 -8.37 12.76
N GLU A 15 8.35 -7.28 13.30
CA GLU A 15 9.72 -7.22 13.81
C GLU A 15 9.94 -8.24 14.94
N LYS A 16 8.95 -8.41 15.81
CA LYS A 16 8.97 -9.40 16.89
C LYS A 16 8.65 -10.83 16.41
N GLY A 17 8.50 -11.04 15.09
CA GLY A 17 8.22 -12.36 14.49
C GLY A 17 6.87 -12.94 14.90
N MET A 18 5.90 -12.09 15.24
CA MET A 18 4.58 -12.51 15.70
C MET A 18 3.50 -12.24 14.64
N SER A 19 2.37 -12.95 14.74
CA SER A 19 1.12 -12.55 14.11
C SER A 19 0.23 -11.80 15.11
N ARG A 20 -0.78 -11.05 14.63
CA ARG A 20 -1.80 -10.45 15.50
C ARG A 20 -2.47 -11.49 16.41
N TYR A 21 -2.68 -12.71 15.90
CA TYR A 21 -3.25 -13.82 16.66
C TYR A 21 -2.32 -14.27 17.79
N SER A 22 -1.03 -14.45 17.47
CA SER A 22 -0.01 -14.78 18.48
C SER A 22 0.09 -13.69 19.55
N LEU A 23 0.01 -12.42 19.15
CA LEU A 23 -0.03 -11.30 20.10
C LEU A 23 -1.24 -11.38 21.02
N SER A 24 -2.43 -11.72 20.51
CA SER A 24 -3.64 -11.91 21.35
C SER A 24 -3.43 -13.00 22.38
N LYS A 25 -2.90 -14.15 21.97
CA LYS A 25 -2.61 -15.26 22.89
C LYS A 25 -1.55 -14.91 23.93
N ARG A 26 -0.48 -14.23 23.52
CA ARG A 26 0.64 -13.86 24.41
C ARG A 26 0.29 -12.75 25.40
N SER A 27 -0.46 -11.74 24.95
CA SER A 27 -0.82 -10.58 25.78
C SER A 27 -2.06 -10.82 26.66
N GLY A 28 -2.89 -11.82 26.32
CA GLY A 28 -4.19 -12.01 26.95
C GLY A 28 -5.17 -10.85 26.68
N ILE A 29 -4.97 -10.14 25.57
CA ILE A 29 -5.90 -9.12 25.06
C ILE A 29 -6.85 -9.81 24.05
N PRO A 30 -8.18 -9.62 24.18
CA PRO A 30 -9.13 -10.20 23.22
C PRO A 30 -8.83 -9.81 21.78
N TRP A 31 -9.05 -10.74 20.85
CA TRP A 31 -8.83 -10.53 19.42
C TRP A 31 -9.54 -9.28 18.89
N ALA A 32 -10.81 -9.06 19.27
CA ALA A 32 -11.58 -7.89 18.84
C ALA A 32 -10.88 -6.58 19.21
N THR A 33 -10.40 -6.46 20.45
CA THR A 33 -9.68 -5.28 20.93
C THR A 33 -8.36 -5.09 20.19
N LEU A 34 -7.59 -6.15 19.98
CA LEU A 34 -6.35 -6.04 19.20
C LEU A 34 -6.60 -5.69 17.74
N SER A 35 -7.66 -6.22 17.14
CA SER A 35 -8.04 -5.88 15.78
C SER A 35 -8.34 -4.39 15.65
N ASP A 36 -9.10 -3.81 16.59
CA ASP A 36 -9.42 -2.38 16.58
C ASP A 36 -8.18 -1.51 16.81
N ILE A 37 -7.24 -1.94 17.65
CA ILE A 37 -5.97 -1.23 17.85
C ILE A 37 -5.10 -1.33 16.58
N CYS A 38 -4.96 -2.53 16.00
CA CYS A 38 -4.11 -2.77 14.84
C CYS A 38 -4.65 -2.13 13.56
N SER A 39 -5.97 -1.88 13.47
CA SER A 39 -6.60 -1.19 12.35
C SER A 39 -6.77 0.31 12.59
N GLY A 40 -6.24 0.84 13.69
CA GLY A 40 -6.34 2.27 14.05
C GLY A 40 -7.70 2.75 14.54
N LYS A 41 -8.74 1.89 14.60
CA LYS A 41 -10.07 2.25 15.16
C LYS A 41 -9.94 2.70 16.62
N THR A 42 -9.02 2.09 17.37
CA THR A 42 -8.68 2.49 18.74
C THR A 42 -7.24 2.95 18.80
N SER A 43 -7.02 4.25 19.08
CA SER A 43 -5.68 4.77 19.35
C SER A 43 -5.11 4.18 20.65
N LEU A 44 -3.80 3.92 20.65
CA LEU A 44 -3.06 3.45 21.83
C LEU A 44 -3.17 4.44 22.99
N THR A 45 -3.23 5.74 22.72
CA THR A 45 -3.40 6.77 23.76
C THR A 45 -4.76 6.71 24.48
N ARG A 46 -5.76 6.06 23.86
CA ARG A 46 -7.10 5.86 24.44
C ARG A 46 -7.26 4.50 25.11
N CYS A 47 -6.26 3.63 25.02
CA CYS A 47 -6.28 2.33 25.68
C CYS A 47 -6.13 2.51 27.20
N ASN A 48 -6.82 1.69 27.98
CA ASN A 48 -6.63 1.68 29.43
C ASN A 48 -5.21 1.21 29.80
N ALA A 49 -4.76 1.59 31.01
CA ALA A 49 -3.42 1.28 31.50
C ALA A 49 -3.12 -0.24 31.52
N GLN A 50 -4.12 -1.08 31.78
CA GLN A 50 -3.94 -2.53 31.79
C GLN A 50 -3.64 -3.10 30.39
N THR A 51 -4.33 -2.61 29.36
CA THR A 51 -4.08 -2.98 27.97
C THR A 51 -2.69 -2.52 27.52
N LEU A 52 -2.30 -1.29 27.87
CA LEU A 52 -0.96 -0.77 27.57
C LEU A 52 0.13 -1.59 28.25
N GLN A 53 -0.05 -1.95 29.52
CA GLN A 53 0.91 -2.81 30.24
C GLN A 53 1.02 -4.21 29.61
N LYS A 54 -0.09 -4.80 29.18
CA LYS A 54 -0.10 -6.10 28.48
C LYS A 54 0.65 -6.04 27.15
N LEU A 55 0.45 -4.97 26.37
CA LEU A 55 1.18 -4.74 25.11
C LEU A 55 2.68 -4.54 25.36
N ALA A 56 3.04 -3.67 26.30
CA ALA A 56 4.41 -3.39 26.71
C ALA A 56 5.14 -4.69 27.12
N THR A 57 4.48 -5.51 27.93
CA THR A 57 5.02 -6.82 28.36
C THR A 57 5.19 -7.78 27.18
N ALA A 58 4.20 -7.86 26.28
CA ALA A 58 4.25 -8.75 25.12
C ALA A 58 5.35 -8.36 24.12
N PHE A 59 5.61 -7.07 23.93
CA PHE A 59 6.66 -6.56 23.06
C PHE A 59 8.03 -6.44 23.75
N THR A 60 8.08 -6.57 25.08
CA THR A 60 9.29 -6.32 25.88
C THR A 60 9.77 -4.88 25.71
N MET A 61 8.85 -3.94 25.90
CA MET A 61 9.00 -2.49 25.76
C MET A 61 8.44 -1.79 26.99
N THR A 62 8.74 -0.51 27.17
CA THR A 62 8.07 0.34 28.16
C THR A 62 6.71 0.81 27.64
N ILE A 63 5.83 1.29 28.54
CA ILE A 63 4.55 1.88 28.13
C ILE A 63 4.76 3.11 27.25
N GLU A 64 5.79 3.91 27.56
CA GLU A 64 6.14 5.11 26.79
C GLU A 64 6.52 4.75 25.35
N GLU A 65 7.34 3.72 25.17
CA GLU A 65 7.71 3.21 23.84
C GLU A 65 6.49 2.67 23.09
N VAL A 66 5.57 1.97 23.77
CA VAL A 66 4.31 1.53 23.15
C VAL A 66 3.46 2.72 22.71
N LEU A 67 3.40 3.80 23.48
CA LEU A 67 2.64 5.00 23.13
C LEU A 67 3.25 5.77 21.97
N THR A 68 4.55 5.60 21.70
CA THR A 68 5.18 6.15 20.49
C THR A 68 4.86 5.38 19.22
N LEU A 69 4.31 4.17 19.33
CA LEU A 69 3.84 3.42 18.17
C LEU A 69 2.62 4.13 17.58
N THR A 70 2.67 4.39 16.28
CA THR A 70 1.51 4.93 15.59
C THR A 70 0.55 3.79 15.23
N ALA A 71 -0.75 4.05 15.32
CA ALA A 71 -1.68 3.28 14.48
C ALA A 71 -1.29 3.51 13.01
N GLU A 72 -1.64 2.58 12.11
CA GLU A 72 -1.51 2.83 10.68
C GLU A 72 -2.05 4.23 10.38
N SER A 73 -1.21 5.10 9.83
CA SER A 73 -1.65 6.39 9.32
C SER A 73 -2.79 6.13 8.34
N GLU A 74 -3.84 6.94 8.38
CA GLU A 74 -5.03 6.90 7.50
C GLU A 74 -4.71 7.01 5.99
N GLN A 75 -3.44 6.98 5.62
CA GLN A 75 -2.97 6.89 4.27
C GLN A 75 -2.84 5.39 3.93
N HIS A 76 -3.68 4.90 3.01
CA HIS A 76 -3.63 3.58 2.36
C HIS A 76 -4.46 2.45 2.98
N GLN A 77 -5.77 2.66 3.11
CA GLN A 77 -6.75 1.58 2.89
C GLN A 77 -7.92 2.09 2.05
N GLU A 78 -7.65 2.53 0.82
CA GLU A 78 -8.72 2.47 -0.18
C GLU A 78 -8.89 1.00 -0.59
N ASP A 79 -9.99 0.40 -0.14
CA ASP A 79 -10.60 -0.80 -0.73
C ASP A 79 -9.89 -2.17 -0.48
N GLY A 80 -8.94 -2.25 0.46
CA GLY A 80 -8.27 -3.53 0.79
C GLY A 80 -7.33 -4.05 -0.32
N LYS A 81 -6.99 -3.18 -1.27
CA LYS A 81 -6.09 -3.48 -2.38
C LYS A 81 -4.62 -3.49 -1.93
N PRO A 82 -3.75 -4.29 -2.57
CA PRO A 82 -2.32 -4.28 -2.28
C PRO A 82 -1.72 -2.87 -2.46
N GLN A 83 -0.73 -2.52 -1.63
CA GLN A 83 0.04 -1.28 -1.81
C GLN A 83 0.83 -1.30 -3.14
N ASP A 84 1.37 -2.47 -3.50
CA ASP A 84 2.00 -2.65 -4.80
C ASP A 84 0.91 -2.74 -5.88
N ARG A 85 0.88 -1.73 -6.76
CA ARG A 85 -0.08 -1.64 -7.87
C ARG A 85 0.36 -2.37 -9.13
N SER A 86 1.48 -3.11 -9.10
CA SER A 86 1.98 -3.90 -10.24
C SER A 86 0.96 -4.90 -10.81
N TYR A 87 0.00 -5.36 -10.00
CA TYR A 87 -1.09 -6.22 -10.45
C TYR A 87 -1.96 -5.57 -11.55
N LEU A 88 -2.00 -4.23 -11.63
CA LEU A 88 -2.76 -3.50 -12.64
C LEU A 88 -2.13 -3.59 -14.04
N GLU A 89 -0.87 -4.04 -14.14
CA GLU A 89 -0.16 -4.28 -15.40
C GLU A 89 -0.19 -5.76 -15.82
N SER A 90 -0.95 -6.59 -15.12
CA SER A 90 -1.12 -8.00 -15.46
C SER A 90 -2.24 -8.21 -16.48
N ASN A 91 -2.10 -9.25 -17.31
CA ASN A 91 -3.09 -9.68 -18.31
C ASN A 91 -3.46 -8.63 -19.39
N LEU A 92 -2.56 -7.69 -19.69
CA LEU A 92 -2.74 -6.74 -20.79
C LEU A 92 -2.69 -7.46 -22.15
N SER A 93 -3.41 -6.95 -23.16
CA SER A 93 -3.33 -7.49 -24.51
C SER A 93 -1.92 -7.38 -25.10
N ALA A 94 -1.57 -8.26 -26.05
CA ALA A 94 -0.26 -8.20 -26.71
C ALA A 94 -0.02 -6.85 -27.42
N HIS A 95 -1.09 -6.23 -27.94
CA HIS A 95 -1.02 -4.92 -28.57
C HIS A 95 -0.72 -3.82 -27.56
N LEU A 96 -1.43 -3.81 -26.42
CA LEU A 96 -1.21 -2.83 -25.35
C LEU A 96 0.18 -2.98 -24.73
N GLN A 97 0.65 -4.22 -24.50
CA GLN A 97 2.02 -4.47 -24.04
C GLN A 97 3.06 -3.92 -25.02
N LYS A 98 2.84 -4.12 -26.33
CA LYS A 98 3.71 -3.57 -27.37
C LYS A 98 3.72 -2.03 -27.34
N ALA A 99 2.55 -1.40 -27.27
CA ALA A 99 2.45 0.07 -27.23
C ALA A 99 3.14 0.68 -26.00
N ILE A 100 3.03 0.04 -24.82
CA ILE A 100 3.77 0.42 -23.61
C ILE A 100 5.29 0.30 -23.86
N GLY A 101 5.73 -0.83 -24.43
CA GLY A 101 7.14 -1.06 -24.71
C GLY A 101 7.73 -0.06 -25.70
N ASP A 102 7.01 0.24 -26.78
CA ASP A 102 7.42 1.21 -27.79
C ASP A 102 7.50 2.62 -27.21
N TYR A 103 6.55 3.02 -26.36
CA TYR A 103 6.55 4.31 -25.67
C TYR A 103 7.77 4.47 -24.75
N ILE A 104 7.99 3.50 -23.84
CA ILE A 104 9.14 3.52 -22.91
C ILE A 104 10.48 3.54 -23.67
N GLN A 105 10.59 2.73 -24.73
CA GLN A 105 11.81 2.68 -25.54
C GLN A 105 12.00 4.00 -26.31
N GLY A 106 10.93 4.60 -26.82
CA GLY A 106 10.95 5.90 -27.46
C GLY A 106 11.42 7.00 -26.51
N GLU A 107 11.01 6.98 -25.24
CA GLU A 107 11.43 7.97 -24.23
C GLU A 107 12.93 7.85 -23.98
N LYS A 108 13.39 6.62 -23.80
CA LYS A 108 14.80 6.30 -23.58
C LYS A 108 15.70 6.71 -24.76
N ASP A 109 15.20 6.52 -25.98
CA ASP A 109 15.94 6.83 -27.20
C ASP A 109 15.76 8.29 -27.65
N GLU A 110 14.99 9.10 -26.90
CA GLU A 110 14.67 10.50 -27.20
C GLU A 110 14.15 10.69 -28.64
N VAL A 111 13.28 9.77 -29.08
CA VAL A 111 12.77 9.80 -30.45
C VAL A 111 11.92 11.04 -30.72
N THR A 112 12.02 11.58 -31.94
CA THR A 112 11.33 12.83 -32.30
C THR A 112 9.82 12.69 -32.50
N TYR A 113 9.30 11.47 -32.52
CA TYR A 113 7.89 11.14 -32.81
C TYR A 113 7.13 10.66 -31.56
N MET A 114 7.47 11.22 -30.39
CA MET A 114 6.84 10.86 -29.12
C MET A 114 5.33 11.04 -29.14
N ASP A 115 4.84 12.06 -29.85
CA ASP A 115 3.41 12.34 -30.05
C ASP A 115 2.67 11.16 -30.69
N CYS A 116 3.32 10.48 -31.64
CA CYS A 116 2.78 9.30 -32.31
C CYS A 116 2.73 8.10 -31.35
N LEU A 117 3.79 7.88 -30.57
CA LEU A 117 3.86 6.81 -29.57
C LEU A 117 2.84 7.01 -28.44
N TRP A 118 2.70 8.26 -27.98
CA TRP A 118 1.70 8.66 -27.01
C TRP A 118 0.29 8.38 -27.54
N GLY A 119 0.00 8.73 -28.79
CA GLY A 119 -1.28 8.47 -29.43
C GLY A 119 -1.60 6.98 -29.56
N GLU A 120 -0.61 6.17 -29.92
CA GLU A 120 -0.73 4.71 -30.02
C GLU A 120 -1.02 4.06 -28.66
N LEU A 121 -0.30 4.47 -27.62
CA LEU A 121 -0.52 3.98 -26.26
C LEU A 121 -1.87 4.42 -25.71
N TYR A 122 -2.22 5.70 -25.85
CA TYR A 122 -3.52 6.23 -25.45
C TYR A 122 -4.66 5.50 -26.18
N GLY A 123 -4.54 5.30 -27.49
CA GLY A 123 -5.49 4.56 -28.31
C GLY A 123 -5.65 3.12 -27.84
N SER A 124 -4.52 2.42 -27.61
CA SER A 124 -4.49 1.04 -27.13
C SER A 124 -5.19 0.86 -25.79
N ILE A 125 -4.91 1.73 -24.82
CA ILE A 125 -5.55 1.69 -23.49
C ILE A 125 -7.07 1.85 -23.64
N ASN A 126 -7.51 2.81 -24.44
CA ASN A 126 -8.94 3.04 -24.65
C ASN A 126 -9.61 1.88 -25.40
N ALA A 127 -8.96 1.32 -26.42
CA ALA A 127 -9.49 0.18 -27.16
C ALA A 127 -9.72 -1.03 -26.25
N ASP A 128 -8.74 -1.38 -25.43
CA ASP A 128 -8.84 -2.50 -24.47
C ASP A 128 -9.90 -2.23 -23.39
N LEU A 129 -10.03 -0.97 -22.93
CA LEU A 129 -11.09 -0.58 -21.99
C LEU A 129 -12.49 -0.76 -22.62
N TRP A 130 -12.71 -0.23 -23.83
CA TRP A 130 -14.00 -0.35 -24.53
C TRP A 130 -14.34 -1.78 -24.91
N ALA A 131 -13.34 -2.61 -25.19
CA ALA A 131 -13.50 -4.03 -25.47
C ALA A 131 -13.71 -4.88 -24.19
N GLY A 132 -13.56 -4.29 -23.00
CA GLY A 132 -13.67 -4.99 -21.72
C GLY A 132 -12.51 -5.94 -21.43
N VAL A 133 -11.36 -5.74 -22.09
CA VAL A 133 -10.13 -6.53 -21.88
C VAL A 133 -9.44 -6.10 -20.58
N ILE A 134 -9.48 -4.82 -20.25
CA ILE A 134 -8.96 -4.25 -19.00
C ILE A 134 -10.06 -3.52 -18.24
N SER A 135 -9.91 -3.39 -16.93
CA SER A 135 -10.84 -2.61 -16.10
C SER A 135 -10.61 -1.10 -16.23
N GLU A 136 -11.59 -0.30 -15.80
CA GLU A 136 -11.45 1.14 -15.68
C GLU A 136 -10.30 1.53 -14.74
N GLU A 137 -10.09 0.77 -13.66
CA GLU A 137 -8.96 0.95 -12.74
C GLU A 137 -7.61 0.74 -13.44
N GLN A 138 -7.47 -0.34 -14.22
CA GLN A 138 -6.26 -0.60 -14.99
C GLN A 138 -6.03 0.52 -16.01
N ALA A 139 -7.06 0.93 -16.75
CA ALA A 139 -6.95 1.99 -17.73
C ALA A 139 -6.51 3.32 -17.10
N ASN A 140 -7.10 3.70 -15.96
CA ASN A 140 -6.74 4.92 -15.25
C ASN A 140 -5.32 4.86 -14.68
N TYR A 141 -4.92 3.72 -14.11
CA TYR A 141 -3.57 3.49 -13.62
C TYR A 141 -2.53 3.60 -14.75
N LEU A 142 -2.77 2.95 -15.89
CA LEU A 142 -1.85 2.98 -17.03
C LEU A 142 -1.69 4.38 -17.61
N ARG A 143 -2.79 5.15 -17.73
CA ARG A 143 -2.71 6.56 -18.18
C ARG A 143 -1.92 7.41 -17.19
N ALA A 144 -2.19 7.28 -15.90
CA ALA A 144 -1.48 8.03 -14.86
C ALA A 144 0.01 7.66 -14.82
N LYS A 145 0.35 6.38 -15.00
CA LYS A 145 1.74 5.92 -14.96
C LYS A 145 2.57 6.34 -16.18
N TYR A 146 1.97 6.30 -17.37
CA TYR A 146 2.73 6.41 -18.62
C TYR A 146 2.44 7.67 -19.42
N LEU A 147 1.27 8.31 -19.29
CA LEU A 147 0.83 9.37 -20.19
C LEU A 147 0.64 10.73 -19.52
N TYR A 148 0.43 10.75 -18.20
CA TYR A 148 0.26 11.96 -17.42
C TYR A 148 1.40 12.06 -16.42
N GLU A 149 1.99 13.24 -16.29
CA GLU A 149 2.91 13.50 -15.19
C GLU A 149 2.11 13.51 -13.88
N GLU A 150 2.59 12.80 -12.85
CA GLU A 150 2.09 13.02 -11.49
C GLU A 150 2.38 14.48 -11.14
N GLN A 151 1.33 15.29 -11.01
CA GLN A 151 1.48 16.64 -10.47
C GLN A 151 1.89 16.50 -9.00
N GLU A 152 3.18 16.76 -8.72
CA GLU A 152 3.70 16.94 -7.35
C GLU A 152 3.05 18.12 -6.62
#